data_AF-A0A3Q3LQ46-F1
#
_entry.id   AF-A0A3Q3LQ46-F1
#
_cell.length_a   1.000
_cell.length_b   1.000
_cell.length_c   1.000
_cell.angle_alpha   90.00
_cell.angle_beta   90.00
_cell.angle_gamma   90.00
#
_symmetry.space_group_name_H-M   'P 1'
#
loop_
_entity.id
_entity.type
_entity.pdbx_description
1 polymer ?
#
loop_
_entity_poly.entity_id
_entity_poly.type
_entity_poly.pdbx_seq_one_letter_code
_entity_poly.pdbx_strand_id
1 'polypeptide(L)'
;MTTRSEREKAQKLNEQHQAILSKLLRQEDNKYCADCEAKGPRWASWNLGVFMCIRCAGIHRNLGVHISRVKSVNLDQWTPEQIQSMVDMGNTRARQLYEAHLPEDFRRPQTDQAVEVFIRDKYERKKYYDKEAVAAAPVSITSTACLSHFKFWFEQIKYKLAGFLLFI
;
A
#
# COMPACT_ATOMS: atom_id res chain seq x y z
N MET A 1 18.27 -15.09 24.21
CA MET A 1 18.45 -15.63 22.85
C MET A 1 17.11 -16.11 22.34
N THR A 2 16.67 -15.72 21.15
CA THR A 2 15.43 -16.25 20.55
C THR A 2 15.58 -17.74 20.25
N THR A 3 14.55 -18.51 20.57
CA THR A 3 14.50 -19.95 20.33
C THR A 3 14.50 -20.27 18.84
N ARG A 4 14.95 -21.47 18.47
CA ARG A 4 14.88 -21.96 17.08
C ARG A 4 13.43 -21.88 16.53
N SER A 5 12.44 -22.24 17.35
CA SER A 5 11.03 -22.19 16.96
C SER A 5 10.55 -20.77 16.64
N GLU A 6 10.97 -19.77 17.40
CA GLU A 6 10.60 -18.38 17.15
C GLU A 6 11.19 -17.86 15.83
N ARG A 7 12.42 -18.25 15.50
CA ARG A 7 13.06 -17.87 14.24
C ARG A 7 12.35 -18.48 13.03
N GLU A 8 11.98 -19.75 13.11
CA GLU A 8 11.22 -20.44 12.05
C GLU A 8 9.83 -19.80 11.83
N LYS A 9 9.14 -19.43 12.92
CA LYS A 9 7.86 -18.70 12.83
C LYS A 9 8.02 -17.32 12.18
N ALA A 10 9.04 -16.57 12.56
CA ALA A 10 9.31 -15.25 12.00
C ALA A 10 9.65 -15.33 10.50
N GLN A 11 10.42 -16.33 10.09
CA GLN A 11 10.72 -16.56 8.68
C GLN A 11 9.45 -16.86 7.87
N LYS A 12 8.62 -17.79 8.35
CA LYS A 12 7.36 -18.14 7.68
C LYS A 12 6.42 -16.94 7.56
N LEU A 13 6.35 -16.10 8.59
CA LEU A 13 5.57 -14.88 8.56
C LEU A 13 6.10 -13.88 7.51
N ASN A 14 7.42 -13.73 7.42
CA ASN A 14 8.04 -12.88 6.42
C ASN A 14 7.75 -13.38 4.98
N GLU A 15 7.84 -14.69 4.74
CA GLU A 15 7.48 -15.30 3.45
C GLU A 15 6.01 -15.03 3.08
N GLN A 16 5.11 -15.12 4.06
CA GLN A 16 3.69 -14.78 3.86
C GLN A 16 3.49 -13.31 3.49
N HIS A 17 4.16 -12.39 4.20
CA HIS A 17 4.10 -10.96 3.88
C HIS A 17 4.60 -10.67 2.46
N GLN A 18 5.71 -11.28 2.06
CA GLN A 18 6.26 -11.14 0.71
C GLN A 18 5.32 -11.68 -0.37
N ALA A 19 4.65 -12.80 -0.12
CA ALA A 19 3.66 -13.35 -1.03
C ALA A 19 2.44 -12.42 -1.21
N ILE A 20 1.97 -11.77 -0.13
CA ILE A 20 0.87 -10.80 -0.18
C ILE A 20 1.28 -9.56 -0.98
N LEU A 21 2.43 -8.96 -0.69
CA LEU A 21 2.92 -7.79 -1.42
C LEU A 21 3.11 -8.09 -2.91
N SER A 22 3.65 -9.28 -3.24
CA SER A 22 3.79 -9.74 -4.62
C SER A 22 2.44 -9.97 -5.33
N LYS A 23 1.39 -10.30 -4.58
CA LYS A 23 0.03 -10.38 -5.12
C LYS A 23 -0.56 -8.98 -5.35
N LEU A 24 -0.34 -8.05 -4.43
CA LEU A 24 -0.80 -6.66 -4.59
C LEU A 24 -0.15 -5.98 -5.80
N LEU A 25 1.15 -6.15 -6.00
CA LEU A 25 1.87 -5.61 -7.17
C LEU A 25 1.40 -6.16 -8.53
N ARG A 26 0.63 -7.26 -8.55
CA ARG A 26 0.03 -7.80 -9.78
C ARG A 26 -1.29 -7.11 -10.16
N GLN A 27 -1.90 -6.35 -9.26
CA GLN A 27 -3.09 -5.56 -9.55
C GLN A 27 -2.74 -4.41 -10.51
N GLU A 28 -3.64 -4.11 -11.47
CA GLU A 28 -3.35 -3.17 -12.58
C GLU A 28 -2.81 -1.81 -12.11
N ASP A 29 -3.48 -1.17 -11.14
CA ASP A 29 -3.06 0.15 -10.63
C ASP A 29 -1.75 0.11 -9.83
N ASN A 30 -1.41 -1.04 -9.24
CA ASN A 30 -0.18 -1.20 -8.47
C ASN A 30 1.04 -1.53 -9.36
N LYS A 31 0.84 -1.80 -10.66
CA LYS A 31 1.95 -1.98 -11.62
C LYS A 31 2.67 -0.67 -11.94
N TYR A 32 2.10 0.46 -11.55
CA TYR A 32 2.61 1.80 -11.83
C TYR A 32 2.80 2.57 -10.54
N CYS A 33 3.82 3.43 -10.50
CA CYS A 33 4.07 4.33 -9.38
C CYS A 33 2.88 5.27 -9.18
N ALA A 34 2.41 5.38 -7.94
CA ALA A 34 1.27 6.23 -7.57
C ALA A 34 1.47 7.73 -7.90
N ASP A 35 2.72 8.19 -8.10
CA ASP A 35 3.01 9.62 -8.24
C ASP A 35 3.56 10.02 -9.62
N CYS A 36 4.36 9.17 -10.26
CA CYS A 36 4.94 9.45 -11.59
C CYS A 36 4.59 8.41 -12.67
N GLU A 37 3.77 7.41 -12.35
CA GLU A 37 3.38 6.32 -13.28
C GLU A 37 4.54 5.51 -13.86
N ALA A 38 5.74 5.63 -13.30
CA ALA A 38 6.84 4.73 -13.63
C ALA A 38 6.45 3.26 -13.36
N LYS A 39 6.72 2.37 -14.31
CA LYS A 39 6.39 0.94 -14.21
C LYS A 39 7.18 0.24 -13.11
N GLY A 40 6.56 -0.78 -12.52
CA GLY A 40 7.18 -1.69 -11.57
C GLY A 40 7.63 -1.02 -10.27
N PRO A 41 6.75 -0.36 -9.50
CA PRO A 41 7.12 0.19 -8.19
C PRO A 41 7.62 -0.93 -7.26
N ARG A 42 8.71 -0.65 -6.53
CA ARG A 42 9.34 -1.58 -5.57
C ARG A 42 9.50 -0.98 -4.17
N TRP A 43 8.89 0.17 -3.97
CA TRP A 43 8.82 0.89 -2.71
C TRP A 43 7.36 1.18 -2.38
N ALA A 44 7.08 1.42 -1.11
CA ALA A 44 5.74 1.75 -0.66
C ALA A 44 5.78 2.71 0.51
N SER A 45 4.74 3.53 0.64
CA SER A 45 4.46 4.26 1.87
C SER A 45 3.32 3.53 2.56
N TRP A 46 3.63 2.85 3.66
CA TRP A 46 2.68 1.91 4.27
C TRP A 46 1.57 2.61 5.03
N ASN A 47 1.81 3.81 5.58
CA ASN A 47 0.76 4.57 6.27
C ASN A 47 -0.18 5.30 5.29
N LEU A 48 0.29 5.59 4.07
CA LEU A 48 -0.54 6.13 2.99
C LEU A 48 -1.15 5.01 2.13
N GLY A 49 -0.59 3.80 2.19
CA GLY A 49 -1.08 2.62 1.48
C GLY A 49 -0.80 2.62 -0.03
N VAL A 50 0.30 3.25 -0.47
CA VAL A 50 0.64 3.42 -1.90
C VAL A 50 1.94 2.73 -2.29
N PHE A 51 2.00 2.19 -3.50
CA PHE A 51 3.20 1.68 -4.17
C PHE A 51 3.81 2.76 -5.08
N MET A 52 5.12 2.96 -4.96
CA MET A 52 5.87 3.99 -5.65
C MET A 52 7.25 3.49 -6.14
N CYS A 53 7.85 4.22 -7.09
CA CYS A 53 9.21 3.94 -7.55
C CYS A 53 10.26 4.48 -6.56
N ILE A 54 11.52 4.07 -6.73
CA ILE A 54 12.62 4.49 -5.85
C ILE A 54 12.83 6.01 -5.82
N ARG A 55 12.59 6.68 -6.96
CA ARG A 55 12.69 8.14 -7.07
C ARG A 55 11.66 8.83 -6.18
N CYS A 56 10.38 8.49 -6.34
CA CYS A 56 9.30 9.06 -5.52
C CYS A 56 9.46 8.69 -4.05
N ALA A 57 9.97 7.50 -3.74
CA ALA A 57 10.35 7.10 -2.38
C ALA A 57 11.40 8.03 -1.76
N GLY A 58 12.34 8.58 -2.55
CA GLY A 58 13.27 9.62 -2.09
C GLY A 58 12.53 10.90 -1.67
N ILE A 59 11.62 11.37 -2.50
CA ILE A 59 10.81 12.58 -2.22
C ILE A 59 9.92 12.37 -0.99
N HIS A 60 9.26 11.21 -0.88
CA HIS A 60 8.43 10.88 0.28
C HIS A 60 9.19 10.88 1.61
N ARG A 61 10.50 10.58 1.62
CA ARG A 61 11.33 10.71 2.83
C ARG A 61 11.49 12.17 3.25
N ASN A 62 11.58 13.10 2.29
CA ASN A 62 11.72 14.53 2.55
C ASN A 62 10.44 15.19 3.10
N LEU A 63 9.27 14.53 2.99
CA LEU A 63 8.03 14.95 3.64
C LEU A 63 8.07 14.73 5.16
N GLY A 64 8.87 13.75 5.62
CA GLY A 64 8.94 13.36 7.02
C GLY A 64 7.92 12.29 7.43
N VAL A 65 8.25 11.59 8.52
CA VAL A 65 7.55 10.38 9.01
C VAL A 65 6.13 10.61 9.56
N HIS A 66 5.77 11.87 9.78
CA HIS A 66 4.43 12.29 10.19
C HIS A 66 3.46 12.33 9.01
N ILE A 67 3.98 12.43 7.77
CA ILE A 67 3.21 12.39 6.53
C ILE A 67 3.37 11.04 5.85
N SER A 68 4.60 10.58 5.63
CA SER A 68 4.87 9.38 4.85
C SER A 68 5.97 8.51 5.47
N ARG A 69 5.70 7.21 5.57
CA ARG A 69 6.61 6.20 6.13
C ARG A 69 6.93 5.17 5.06
N VAL A 70 8.12 5.31 4.50
CA VAL A 70 8.57 4.56 3.31
C VAL A 70 9.28 3.26 3.70
N LYS A 71 8.98 2.19 2.98
CA LYS A 71 9.67 0.90 3.03
C LYS A 71 9.90 0.34 1.62
N SER A 72 11.00 -0.40 1.46
CA SER A 72 11.21 -1.30 0.33
C SER A 72 10.26 -2.48 0.44
N VAL A 73 9.65 -2.87 -0.67
CA VAL A 73 8.76 -4.04 -0.70
C VAL A 73 9.55 -5.31 -0.36
N ASN A 74 10.76 -5.45 -0.90
CA ASN A 74 11.52 -6.69 -0.83
C ASN A 74 12.67 -6.66 0.19
N LEU A 75 13.21 -5.48 0.51
CA LEU A 75 14.43 -5.36 1.33
C LEU A 75 14.14 -5.08 2.81
N ASP A 76 12.95 -4.57 3.14
CA ASP A 76 12.58 -4.26 4.51
C ASP A 76 11.69 -5.36 5.11
N GLN A 77 11.76 -5.50 6.43
CA GLN A 77 10.82 -6.33 7.18
C GLN A 77 9.49 -5.59 7.34
N TRP A 78 8.38 -6.32 7.26
CA TRP A 78 7.03 -5.78 7.37
C TRP A 78 6.31 -6.39 8.57
N THR A 79 5.55 -5.56 9.28
CA THR A 79 4.63 -6.05 10.33
C THR A 79 3.26 -6.39 9.73
N PRO A 80 2.46 -7.24 10.37
CA PRO A 80 1.12 -7.57 9.88
C PRO A 80 0.23 -6.34 9.66
N GLU A 81 0.32 -5.33 10.53
CA GLU A 81 -0.47 -4.09 10.45
C GLU A 81 -0.07 -3.26 9.23
N GLN A 82 1.22 -3.24 8.90
CA GLN A 82 1.72 -2.54 7.71
C GLN A 82 1.26 -3.23 6.43
N ILE A 83 1.26 -4.57 6.41
CA ILE A 83 0.72 -5.35 5.30
C ILE A 83 -0.78 -5.08 5.14
N GLN A 84 -1.52 -5.08 6.24
CA GLN A 84 -2.95 -4.79 6.22
C GLN A 84 -3.24 -3.40 5.65
N SER A 85 -2.46 -2.38 6.02
CA SER A 85 -2.63 -1.04 5.46
C SER A 85 -2.41 -1.00 3.93
N MET A 86 -1.51 -1.83 3.40
CA MET A 86 -1.31 -1.93 1.94
C MET A 86 -2.46 -2.66 1.25
N VAL A 87 -3.05 -3.66 1.91
CA VAL A 87 -4.22 -4.39 1.43
C VAL A 87 -5.47 -3.49 1.42
N ASP A 88 -5.67 -2.72 2.48
CA ASP A 88 -6.87 -1.89 2.67
C ASP A 88 -6.87 -0.65 1.78
N MET A 89 -5.73 -0.25 1.24
CA MET A 89 -5.64 0.91 0.38
C MET A 89 -5.25 0.50 -1.05
N GLY A 90 -3.96 0.31 -1.32
CA GLY A 90 -3.44 0.15 -2.66
C GLY A 90 -3.61 1.40 -3.53
N ASN A 91 -3.02 1.40 -4.72
CA ASN A 91 -3.02 2.57 -5.58
C ASN A 91 -4.42 2.92 -6.10
N THR A 92 -5.32 1.93 -6.26
CA THR A 92 -6.70 2.15 -6.71
C THR A 92 -7.47 3.06 -5.74
N ARG A 93 -7.52 2.70 -4.45
CA ARG A 93 -8.23 3.51 -3.44
C ARG A 93 -7.47 4.80 -3.13
N ALA A 94 -6.14 4.75 -3.15
CA ALA A 94 -5.34 5.96 -2.97
C ALA A 94 -5.58 6.98 -4.09
N ARG A 95 -5.79 6.56 -5.34
CA ARG A 95 -6.17 7.48 -6.44
C ARG A 95 -7.52 8.13 -6.15
N GLN A 96 -8.52 7.32 -5.78
CA GLN A 96 -9.85 7.82 -5.43
C GLN A 96 -9.83 8.81 -4.25
N LEU A 97 -8.87 8.66 -3.34
CA LEU A 97 -8.77 9.49 -2.14
C LEU A 97 -7.91 10.74 -2.34
N TYR A 98 -6.67 10.57 -2.80
CA TYR A 98 -5.66 11.62 -2.88
C TYR A 98 -5.65 12.37 -4.22
N GLU A 99 -6.30 11.83 -5.24
CA GLU A 99 -6.41 12.42 -6.58
C GLU A 99 -7.89 12.66 -6.99
N ALA A 100 -8.81 12.66 -6.02
CA ALA A 100 -10.25 12.80 -6.25
C ALA A 100 -10.63 14.07 -7.02
N HIS A 101 -9.96 15.18 -6.66
CA HIS A 101 -10.18 16.51 -7.25
C HIS A 101 -9.04 16.90 -8.19
N LEU A 102 -8.35 15.92 -8.77
CA LEU A 102 -7.30 16.19 -9.75
C LEU A 102 -7.95 16.60 -11.08
N PRO A 103 -7.51 17.70 -11.74
CA PRO A 103 -8.07 18.12 -13.02
C PRO A 103 -7.98 17.03 -14.08
N GLU A 104 -9.00 16.89 -14.93
CA GLU A 104 -9.04 15.85 -15.99
C GLU A 104 -7.92 16.00 -17.03
N ASP A 105 -7.46 17.23 -17.26
CA ASP A 105 -6.37 17.57 -18.17
C ASP A 105 -4.97 17.48 -17.52
N PHE A 106 -4.90 17.09 -16.24
CA PHE A 106 -3.65 17.00 -15.51
C PHE A 106 -2.69 16.01 -16.17
N ARG A 107 -1.49 16.50 -16.47
CA ARG A 107 -0.38 15.68 -16.97
C ARG A 107 0.57 15.36 -15.84
N ARG A 108 0.78 14.06 -15.61
CA ARG A 108 1.67 13.61 -14.54
C ARG A 108 3.11 14.08 -14.78
N PRO A 109 3.74 14.76 -13.82
CA PRO A 109 5.06 15.36 -14.00
C PRO A 109 6.15 14.29 -14.17
N GLN A 110 7.16 14.62 -14.97
CA GLN A 110 8.26 13.71 -15.29
C GLN A 110 9.60 14.14 -14.68
N THR A 111 9.81 15.45 -14.50
CA THR A 111 11.03 16.01 -13.88
C THR A 111 10.95 15.94 -12.37
N ASP A 112 12.10 15.74 -11.72
CA ASP A 112 12.15 15.53 -10.27
C ASP A 112 11.57 16.72 -9.48
N GLN A 113 11.86 17.94 -9.91
CA GLN A 113 11.32 19.16 -9.29
C GLN A 113 9.79 19.23 -9.38
N ALA A 114 9.20 18.92 -10.55
CA ALA A 114 7.76 18.96 -10.73
C ALA A 114 7.07 17.80 -9.99
N VAL A 115 7.70 16.62 -9.94
CA VAL A 115 7.22 15.48 -9.16
C VAL A 115 7.23 15.81 -7.66
N GLU A 116 8.25 16.48 -7.15
CA GLU A 116 8.30 16.91 -5.75
C GLU A 116 7.15 17.87 -5.39
N VAL A 117 6.91 18.88 -6.24
CA VAL A 117 5.79 19.81 -6.05
C VAL A 117 4.46 19.06 -6.04
N PHE A 118 4.25 18.14 -6.98
CA PHE A 118 3.03 17.35 -7.06
C PHE A 118 2.84 16.46 -5.82
N ILE A 119 3.87 15.77 -5.35
CA ILE A 119 3.82 14.90 -4.17
C ILE A 119 3.47 15.72 -2.91
N ARG A 120 4.05 16.91 -2.74
CA ARG A 120 3.69 17.82 -1.63
C ARG A 120 2.24 18.30 -1.73
N ASP A 121 1.81 18.75 -2.91
CA ASP A 121 0.42 19.14 -3.15
C ASP A 121 -0.55 18.00 -2.81
N LYS A 122 -0.21 16.78 -3.21
CA LYS A 122 -1.03 15.58 -3.04
C LYS A 122 -1.16 15.12 -1.58
N TYR A 123 -0.06 15.00 -0.84
CA TYR A 123 -0.07 14.36 0.49
C TYR A 123 0.11 15.32 1.67
N GLU A 124 0.91 16.37 1.53
CA GLU A 124 1.17 17.36 2.59
C GLU A 124 0.06 18.40 2.64
N ARG A 125 -0.22 19.04 1.50
CA ARG A 125 -1.24 20.10 1.38
C ARG A 125 -2.64 19.54 1.15
N LYS A 126 -2.74 18.27 0.75
CA LYS A 126 -4.01 17.56 0.46
C LYS A 126 -4.88 18.32 -0.54
N LYS A 127 -4.25 18.93 -1.55
CA LYS A 127 -4.90 19.83 -2.51
C LYS A 127 -5.99 19.14 -3.33
N TYR A 128 -5.82 17.86 -3.64
CA TYR A 128 -6.76 17.07 -4.45
C TYR A 128 -7.53 16.03 -3.63
N TYR A 129 -7.43 16.10 -2.30
CA TYR A 129 -7.93 15.09 -1.38
C TYR A 129 -9.46 15.16 -1.22
N ASP A 130 -10.14 14.02 -1.21
CA ASP A 130 -11.55 13.94 -0.84
C ASP A 130 -11.72 13.50 0.62
N LYS A 131 -12.35 14.37 1.42
CA LYS A 131 -12.64 14.09 2.83
C LYS A 131 -13.81 13.11 2.98
N GLU A 132 -14.75 13.11 2.05
CA GLU A 132 -15.98 12.31 2.10
C GLU A 132 -15.73 10.86 1.68
N ALA A 133 -14.76 10.62 0.77
CA ALA A 133 -14.28 9.28 0.42
C ALA A 133 -13.83 8.45 1.65
N VAL A 134 -13.31 9.10 2.70
CA VAL A 134 -12.93 8.43 3.95
C VAL A 134 -14.15 8.02 4.77
N ALA A 135 -15.24 8.79 4.72
CA ALA A 135 -16.47 8.51 5.47
C ALA A 135 -17.35 7.45 4.79
N ALA A 136 -17.28 7.35 3.47
CA ALA A 136 -18.02 6.36 2.68
C ALA A 136 -17.32 4.99 2.60
N ALA A 137 -16.01 4.94 2.80
CA ALA A 137 -15.31 3.68 2.99
C ALA A 137 -15.73 3.06 4.32
N PRO A 138 -16.03 1.75 4.41
CA PRO A 138 -16.22 1.09 5.70
C PRO A 138 -14.87 1.07 6.43
N VAL A 139 -14.59 2.14 7.15
CA VAL A 139 -13.39 2.31 7.97
C VAL A 139 -13.56 1.45 9.22
N SER A 140 -13.03 0.23 9.17
CA SER A 140 -12.75 -0.59 10.35
C SER A 140 -11.55 -0.03 11.12
N ILE A 141 -11.60 1.24 11.50
CA ILE A 141 -10.61 1.89 12.36
C ILE A 141 -11.39 2.51 13.51
N THR A 142 -11.69 1.69 14.51
CA THR A 142 -11.76 1.99 15.95
C THR A 142 -12.59 0.89 16.60
N SER A 143 -11.93 -0.10 17.20
CA SER A 143 -12.40 -0.89 18.35
C SER A 143 -11.63 -2.20 18.37
N THR A 144 -11.33 -2.67 19.58
CA THR A 144 -10.69 -3.93 19.95
C THR A 144 -11.31 -5.21 19.35
N ALA A 145 -12.34 -5.09 18.50
CA ALA A 145 -13.02 -6.17 17.79
C ALA A 145 -12.33 -6.65 16.49
N CYS A 146 -11.25 -6.01 16.01
CA CYS A 146 -10.61 -6.36 14.73
C CYS A 146 -10.01 -7.78 14.69
N LEU A 147 -9.73 -8.40 15.84
CA LEU A 147 -9.12 -9.74 15.90
C LEU A 147 -10.02 -10.89 15.41
N SER A 148 -11.35 -10.72 15.38
CA SER A 148 -12.27 -11.78 14.91
C SER A 148 -12.49 -11.74 13.39
N HIS A 149 -12.55 -10.54 12.81
CA HIS A 149 -12.60 -10.37 11.34
C HIS A 149 -11.27 -10.78 10.67
N PHE A 150 -10.17 -10.71 11.44
CA PHE A 150 -8.81 -11.11 11.06
C PHE A 150 -8.70 -12.59 10.65
N LYS A 151 -9.43 -13.51 11.31
CA LYS A 151 -9.46 -14.93 10.92
C LYS A 151 -10.29 -15.17 9.67
N PHE A 152 -11.42 -14.47 9.53
CA PHE A 152 -12.40 -14.73 8.48
C PHE A 152 -11.92 -14.29 7.09
N TRP A 153 -11.23 -13.15 6.99
CA TRP A 153 -10.64 -12.70 5.73
C TRP A 153 -9.40 -13.52 5.31
N PHE A 154 -8.56 -13.92 6.28
CA PHE A 154 -7.43 -14.83 6.03
C PHE A 154 -7.88 -16.23 5.59
N GLU A 155 -9.03 -16.72 6.11
CA GLU A 155 -9.67 -17.95 5.62
C GLU A 155 -10.27 -17.77 4.22
N GLN A 156 -10.97 -16.67 3.93
CA GLN A 156 -11.54 -16.47 2.59
C GLN A 156 -10.48 -16.37 1.47
N ILE A 157 -9.27 -15.89 1.76
CA ILE A 157 -8.16 -15.92 0.79
C ILE A 157 -7.65 -17.35 0.55
N LYS A 158 -7.69 -18.24 1.54
CA LYS A 158 -7.38 -19.67 1.33
C LYS A 158 -8.41 -20.34 0.40
N TYR A 159 -9.70 -20.04 0.56
CA TYR A 159 -10.75 -20.67 -0.25
C TYR A 159 -10.80 -20.18 -1.71
N LYS A 160 -10.40 -18.94 -2.02
CA LYS A 160 -10.28 -18.46 -3.42
C LYS A 160 -9.06 -18.98 -4.18
N LEU A 161 -8.10 -19.62 -3.51
CA LEU A 161 -6.92 -20.24 -4.15
C LEU A 161 -7.04 -21.78 -4.28
N ALA A 162 -8.00 -22.42 -3.60
CA ALA A 162 -8.27 -23.85 -3.72
C ALA A 162 -9.31 -24.19 -4.81
N GLY A 163 -10.01 -23.20 -5.36
CA GLY A 163 -11.14 -23.40 -6.28
C GLY A 163 -10.80 -23.56 -7.77
N PHE A 164 -9.54 -23.78 -8.15
CA PHE A 164 -9.15 -23.91 -9.57
C PHE A 164 -8.52 -25.27 -9.93
N LEU A 165 -8.84 -26.34 -9.17
CA LEU A 165 -8.31 -27.68 -9.39
C LEU A 165 -9.36 -28.81 -9.19
N LEU A 166 -10.63 -28.53 -9.51
CA LEU A 166 -11.67 -29.57 -9.66
C LEU A 166 -12.66 -29.15 -10.73
N PHE A 167 -12.21 -29.18 -11.99
CA PHE A 167 -13.03 -29.35 -13.20
C PHE A 167 -12.06 -29.49 -14.38
N ILE A 168 -11.34 -30.61 -14.45
CA ILE A 168 -11.24 -31.59 -15.56
C ILE A 168 -10.74 -32.88 -14.92
#